data_AF-A0A930GX88-F1
#
_entry.id   AF-A0A930GX88-F1
#
_cell.length_a   1.000
_cell.length_b   1.000
_cell.length_c   1.000
_cell.angle_alpha   90.00
_cell.angle_beta   90.00
_cell.angle_gamma   90.00
#
_symmetry.space_group_name_H-M   'P 1'
#
loop_
_entity.id
_entity.type
_entity.pdbx_description
1 polymer ?
#
loop_
_entity_poly.entity_id
_entity_poly.type
_entity_poly.pdbx_seq_one_letter_code
_entity_poly.pdbx_strand_id
1 'polypeptide(L)'
;HITGDTLYIHAGLFCIGRRDVPFSEMRTVDIDYVRGKGGARFTVQIHREKGLNKRFVIPADEKGKRQLKDLERALFQHRIAVRKWGY
;
A
#
# COMPACT_ATOMS: atom_id res chain seq x y z
N HIS A 1 5.23 0.17 7.55
CA HIS A 1 4.97 1.20 8.59
C HIS A 1 5.34 2.55 8.01
N ILE A 2 4.87 3.65 8.61
CA ILE A 2 5.06 5.00 8.08
C ILE A 2 5.88 5.78 9.09
N THR A 3 6.93 6.47 8.63
CA THR A 3 7.78 7.33 9.45
C THR A 3 8.00 8.64 8.71
N GLY A 4 7.51 9.74 9.26
CA GLY A 4 7.44 11.03 8.56
C GLY A 4 6.73 10.87 7.22
N ASP A 5 7.36 11.36 6.15
CA ASP A 5 6.78 11.36 4.80
C ASP A 5 7.14 10.11 3.98
N THR A 6 7.51 9.01 4.64
CA THR A 6 7.98 7.79 3.95
C THR A 6 7.24 6.54 4.41
N LEU A 7 6.78 5.76 3.44
CA LEU A 7 6.24 4.43 3.64
C LEU A 7 7.36 3.39 3.57
N TYR A 8 7.53 2.62 4.64
CA TYR A 8 8.49 1.50 4.72
C TYR A 8 7.78 0.15 4.60
N ILE A 9 8.14 -0.61 3.58
CA ILE A 9 7.57 -1.93 3.26
C ILE A 9 8.53 -3.02 3.75
N HIS A 10 8.21 -3.67 4.87
CA HIS A 10 9.11 -4.68 5.50
C HIS A 10 9.01 -6.07 4.88
N ALA A 11 7.78 -6.51 4.61
CA ALA A 11 7.49 -7.81 4.02
C ALA A 11 6.41 -7.62 2.95
N GLY A 12 6.85 -7.53 1.70
CA GLY A 12 5.96 -7.45 0.55
C GLY A 12 6.25 -8.63 -0.35
N LEU A 13 5.27 -9.52 -0.50
CA LEU A 13 5.22 -10.41 -1.65
C LEU A 13 5.27 -9.48 -2.88
N PHE A 14 6.31 -9.60 -3.71
CA PHE A 14 6.56 -8.78 -4.92
C PHE A 14 7.11 -7.35 -4.73
N CYS A 15 7.67 -6.98 -3.57
CA CYS A 15 8.33 -5.68 -3.41
C CYS A 15 9.82 -5.72 -3.83
N ILE A 16 10.08 -5.56 -5.13
CA ILE A 16 11.43 -5.60 -5.73
C ILE A 16 12.18 -4.27 -5.51
N GLY A 17 13.45 -4.33 -5.10
CA GLY A 17 14.33 -3.18 -4.91
C GLY A 17 14.07 -2.39 -3.62
N ARG A 18 14.32 -1.07 -3.66
CA ARG A 18 14.17 -0.14 -2.51
C ARG A 18 12.79 -0.27 -1.85
N ARG A 19 12.74 -0.36 -0.51
CA ARG A 19 11.54 -0.66 0.28
C ARG A 19 10.93 0.54 0.99
N ASP A 20 11.67 1.62 1.02
CA ASP A 20 11.24 2.93 1.47
C ASP A 20 10.77 3.75 0.27
N VAL A 21 9.51 4.19 0.36
CA VAL A 21 8.80 4.91 -0.70
C VAL A 21 8.32 6.23 -0.12
N PRO A 22 9.01 7.35 -0.42
CA PRO A 22 8.52 8.67 -0.07
C PRO A 22 7.15 8.95 -0.68
N PHE A 23 6.26 9.62 0.07
CA PHE A 23 4.93 9.99 -0.44
C PHE A 23 5.01 10.94 -1.63
N SER A 24 6.04 11.80 -1.68
CA SER A 24 6.32 12.69 -2.82
C SER A 24 6.57 11.96 -4.14
N GLU A 25 6.95 10.68 -4.10
CA GLU A 25 7.19 9.87 -5.31
C GLU A 25 5.92 9.13 -5.77
N MET A 26 4.85 9.15 -4.98
CA MET A 26 3.62 8.42 -5.27
C MET A 26 2.69 9.27 -6.15
N ARG A 27 2.28 8.70 -7.29
CA ARG A 27 1.30 9.34 -8.19
C ARG A 27 -0.12 8.91 -7.87
N THR A 28 -0.33 7.60 -7.76
CA THR A 28 -1.62 6.99 -7.42
C THR A 28 -1.39 5.69 -6.66
N VAL A 29 -2.37 5.30 -5.84
CA VAL A 29 -2.38 4.02 -5.14
C VAL A 29 -3.65 3.25 -5.47
N ASP A 30 -3.50 2.01 -5.91
CA ASP A 30 -4.61 1.08 -6.09
C ASP A 30 -4.64 0.10 -4.90
N ILE A 31 -5.84 -0.15 -4.37
CA ILE A 31 -6.08 -1.06 -3.25
C ILE A 31 -7.18 -2.05 -3.67
N ASP A 32 -6.81 -3.32 -3.82
CA ASP A 32 -7.71 -4.40 -4.22
C ASP A 32 -7.96 -5.36 -3.06
N TYR A 33 -9.22 -5.55 -2.67
CA TYR A 33 -9.57 -6.64 -1.77
C TYR A 33 -9.73 -7.95 -2.54
N VAL A 34 -9.02 -8.99 -2.10
CA VAL A 34 -9.03 -10.31 -2.72
C VAL A 34 -9.23 -11.37 -1.65
N ARG A 35 -10.22 -12.24 -1.85
CA ARG A 35 -10.45 -13.43 -1.02
C ARG A 35 -10.22 -14.68 -1.85
N GLY A 36 -9.27 -15.52 -1.44
CA GLY A 36 -8.95 -16.77 -2.14
C GLY A 36 -8.53 -17.89 -1.20
N LYS A 37 -7.99 -18.99 -1.76
CA LYS A 37 -7.54 -20.17 -0.99
C LYS A 37 -6.48 -19.86 0.08
N GLY A 38 -5.77 -18.74 -0.04
CA GLY A 38 -4.79 -18.24 0.96
C GLY A 38 -5.35 -17.21 1.97
N GLY A 39 -6.67 -17.10 2.09
CA GLY A 39 -7.33 -16.12 2.96
C GLY A 39 -7.68 -14.81 2.26
N ALA A 40 -8.26 -13.90 3.04
CA ALA A 40 -8.61 -12.56 2.61
C ALA A 40 -7.42 -11.61 2.80
N ARG A 41 -7.15 -10.76 1.79
CA ARG A 41 -6.03 -9.81 1.79
C ARG A 41 -6.37 -8.58 0.97
N PHE A 42 -5.68 -7.50 1.27
CA PHE A 42 -5.61 -6.30 0.45
C PHE A 42 -4.31 -6.31 -0.34
N THR A 43 -4.39 -6.17 -1.65
CA THR A 43 -3.22 -5.92 -2.50
C THR A 43 -3.09 -4.42 -2.67
N VAL A 44 -1.93 -3.87 -2.35
CA VAL A 44 -1.64 -2.44 -2.49
C VAL A 44 -0.63 -2.28 -3.61
N GLN A 45 -0.97 -1.47 -4.61
CA GLN A 45 -0.07 -1.10 -5.70
C GLN A 45 0.15 0.41 -5.72
N ILE A 46 1.40 0.83 -5.58
CA ILE A 46 1.83 2.21 -5.64
C ILE A 46 2.42 2.46 -7.02
N HIS A 47 1.77 3.36 -7.76
CA HIS A 47 2.29 3.90 -9.01
C HIS A 47 3.18 5.09 -8.70
N ARG A 48 4.41 5.05 -9.21
CA ARG A 48 5.40 6.10 -8.97
C ARG A 48 5.62 6.93 -10.23
N GLU A 49 5.98 8.20 -10.06
CA GLU A 49 6.33 9.05 -11.21
C GLU A 49 7.56 8.51 -11.94
N LYS A 50 8.55 8.02 -11.19
CA LYS A 50 9.81 7.47 -11.70
C LYS A 50 10.15 6.15 -11.03
N GLY A 51 10.71 5.23 -11.83
CA GLY A 51 11.15 3.91 -11.37
C GLY A 51 10.03 2.88 -11.25
N LEU A 52 10.35 1.74 -10.64
CA LEU A 52 9.42 0.61 -10.54
C LEU A 52 8.24 0.92 -9.61
N ASN A 53 7.04 0.54 -10.07
CA ASN A 53 5.85 0.44 -9.24
C ASN A 53 6.11 -0.53 -8.08
N LYS A 54 5.49 -0.25 -6.94
CA LYS A 54 5.65 -1.08 -5.74
C LYS A 54 4.35 -1.81 -5.47
N ARG A 55 4.44 -3.11 -5.21
CA ARG A 55 3.29 -3.92 -4.85
C ARG A 55 3.61 -4.70 -3.57
N PHE A 56 2.64 -4.74 -2.67
CA PHE A 56 2.71 -5.55 -1.45
C PHE A 56 1.30 -5.96 -1.02
N VAL A 57 1.23 -6.83 -0.02
CA VAL A 57 -0.03 -7.38 0.49
C VAL A 57 -0.17 -7.07 1.98
N ILE A 58 -1.39 -6.77 2.40
CA ILE A 58 -1.79 -6.63 3.80
C ILE A 58 -2.85 -7.71 4.06
N PRO A 59 -2.66 -8.62 5.05
CA PRO A 59 -3.70 -9.56 5.44
C PRO A 59 -5.00 -8.83 5.85
N ALA A 60 -6.18 -9.40 5.57
CA ALA A 60 -7.44 -8.77 5.95
C ALA A 60 -7.91 -9.15 7.38
N ASP A 61 -6.96 -9.45 8.27
CA ASP A 61 -7.22 -9.62 9.71
C ASP A 61 -7.35 -8.25 10.42
N GLU A 62 -7.62 -8.26 11.72
CA GLU A 62 -7.80 -7.01 12.48
C GLU A 62 -6.58 -6.10 12.45
N LYS A 63 -5.37 -6.68 12.52
CA LYS A 63 -4.13 -5.91 12.50
C LYS A 63 -3.90 -5.28 11.13
N GLY A 64 -4.10 -6.04 10.07
CA GLY A 64 -3.97 -5.56 8.71
C GLY A 64 -5.02 -4.51 8.34
N LYS A 65 -6.27 -4.64 8.82
CA LYS A 65 -7.28 -3.59 8.69
C LYS A 65 -6.87 -2.29 9.37
N ARG A 66 -6.23 -2.35 10.55
CA ARG A 66 -5.67 -1.15 11.21
C ARG A 66 -4.54 -0.54 10.38
N GLN A 67 -3.60 -1.37 9.91
CA GLN A 67 -2.49 -0.92 9.06
C GLN A 67 -2.98 -0.27 7.76
N LEU A 68 -4.04 -0.80 7.16
CA LEU A 68 -4.63 -0.24 5.96
C LEU A 68 -5.30 1.11 6.23
N LYS A 69 -6.03 1.25 7.35
CA LYS A 69 -6.59 2.55 7.75
C LYS A 69 -5.51 3.60 7.99
N ASP A 70 -4.41 3.22 8.64
CA ASP A 70 -3.27 4.13 8.86
C ASP A 70 -2.64 4.56 7.54
N LEU A 71 -2.50 3.63 6.59
CA LEU A 71 -2.03 3.92 5.23
C LEU A 71 -2.97 4.87 4.50
N GLU A 72 -4.27 4.58 4.47
CA GLU A 72 -5.27 5.42 3.82
C GLU A 72 -5.29 6.84 4.38
N ARG A 73 -5.16 6.98 5.71
CA ARG A 73 -5.08 8.28 6.37
C ARG A 73 -3.85 9.07 5.92
N ALA A 74 -2.69 8.43 5.86
CA ALA A 74 -1.46 9.10 5.41
C ALA A 74 -1.56 9.50 3.93
N LEU A 75 -2.06 8.63 3.05
CA LEU A 75 -2.28 8.95 1.64
C LEU A 75 -3.22 10.15 1.46
N PHE A 76 -4.29 10.22 2.26
CA PHE A 76 -5.20 11.37 2.28
C PHE A 76 -4.49 12.66 2.72
N GLN A 77 -3.70 12.62 3.79
CA GLN A 77 -2.94 13.78 4.27
C GLN A 77 -1.95 14.31 3.23
N HIS A 78 -1.34 13.43 2.46
CA HIS A 78 -0.43 13.77 1.35
C HIS A 78 -1.14 14.07 0.03
N ARG A 79 -2.48 14.09 0.00
CA ARG A 79 -3.29 14.32 -1.21
C ARG A 79 -3.00 13.35 -2.35
N ILE A 80 -2.63 12.12 -2.03
CA ILE A 80 -2.38 11.06 -3.00
C ILE A 80 -3.71 10.41 -3.37
N ALA A 81 -3.98 10.31 -4.68
CA ALA A 81 -5.21 9.69 -5.16
C ALA A 81 -5.21 8.17 -4.91
N VAL A 82 -6.31 7.67 -4.33
CA VAL A 82 -6.51 6.25 -4.02
C VAL A 82 -7.69 5.70 -4.82
N ARG A 83 -7.48 4.57 -5.49
CA ARG A 83 -8.53 3.80 -6.18
C ARG A 83 -8.74 2.49 -5.43
N LYS A 84 -9.99 2.11 -5.18
CA LYS A 84 -10.33 0.91 -4.42
C LYS A 84 -11.21 -0.01 -5.26
N TRP A 85 -10.94 -1.31 -5.19
CA TRP A 85 -11.72 -2.34 -5.88
C TRP A 85 -12.02 -3.52 -4.95
N GLY A 86 -13.19 -4.15 -5.15
CA GLY A 86 -13.61 -5.33 -4.39
C GLY A 86 -13.99 -5.07 -2.93
N TYR A 87 -14.21 -3.81 -2.57
CA TYR A 87 -14.59 -3.36 -1.22
C TYR A 87 -16.09 -3.45 -0.96
#